data_AF-A0ABD1I4Z0-F1
#
_entry.id   AF-A0ABD1I4Z0-F1
#
_cell.length_a   1.000
_cell.length_b   1.000
_cell.length_c   1.000
_cell.angle_alpha   90.00
_cell.angle_beta   90.00
_cell.angle_gamma   90.00
#
_symmetry.space_group_name_H-M   'P 1'
#
loop_
_entity.id
_entity.type
_entity.pdbx_description
1 polymer ?
#
loop_
_entity_poly.entity_id
_entity_poly.type
_entity_poly.pdbx_seq_one_letter_code
_entity_poly.pdbx_strand_id
1 'polypeptide(L)'
;MLYKEKTKLWHDRNLRTKELRIGQKVLLFQSKLKLMPGKLKSKWIGPFTIVALRANGAVELRGSDPNSNSFLVNGHRVKLFRDSSELCVVEEISLRMPALSSL
;
A
#
# COMPACT_ATOMS: atom_id res chain seq x y z
N MET A 1 15.23 -29.80 -10.18
CA MET A 1 14.31 -28.90 -9.45
C MET A 1 14.99 -27.63 -8.88
N LEU A 2 16.30 -27.41 -9.10
CA LEU A 2 17.06 -26.21 -8.69
C LEU A 2 16.48 -24.85 -9.13
N TYR A 3 15.78 -24.80 -10.27
CA TYR A 3 15.17 -23.56 -10.77
C TYR A 3 14.14 -23.00 -9.78
N LYS A 4 13.20 -23.81 -9.29
CA LYS A 4 12.13 -23.36 -8.37
C LYS A 4 12.70 -22.84 -7.05
N GLU A 5 13.78 -23.46 -6.58
CA GLU A 5 14.43 -23.12 -5.32
C GLU A 5 15.16 -21.77 -5.39
N LYS A 6 15.88 -21.51 -6.49
CA LYS A 6 16.47 -20.19 -6.77
C LYS A 6 15.42 -19.09 -6.88
N THR A 7 14.31 -19.36 -7.58
CA THR A 7 13.21 -18.40 -7.73
C THR A 7 12.51 -18.13 -6.40
N LYS A 8 12.34 -19.15 -5.56
CA LYS A 8 11.79 -19.00 -4.20
C LYS A 8 12.70 -18.14 -3.32
N LEU A 9 14.01 -18.42 -3.28
CA LEU A 9 14.96 -17.63 -2.49
C LEU A 9 14.99 -16.16 -2.91
N TRP A 10 14.95 -15.88 -4.22
CA TRP A 10 14.89 -14.51 -4.72
C TRP A 10 13.56 -13.83 -4.34
N HIS A 11 12.44 -14.56 -4.45
CA HIS A 11 11.12 -14.05 -4.06
C HIS A 11 11.03 -13.73 -2.57
N ASP A 12 11.44 -14.67 -1.72
CA ASP A 12 11.42 -14.53 -0.26
C ASP A 12 12.36 -13.41 0.19
N ARG A 13 13.54 -13.27 -0.43
CA ARG A 13 14.47 -12.16 -0.16
C ARG A 13 13.88 -10.79 -0.53
N ASN A 14 13.06 -10.73 -1.56
CA ASN A 14 12.45 -9.48 -2.03
C ASN A 14 11.11 -9.16 -1.33
N LEU A 15 10.64 -10.04 -0.43
CA LEU A 15 9.45 -9.80 0.37
C LEU A 15 9.75 -8.73 1.43
N ARG A 16 9.47 -7.47 1.10
CA ARG A 16 9.68 -6.35 2.01
C ARG A 16 8.73 -6.44 3.19
N THR A 17 9.27 -6.64 4.39
CA THR A 17 8.50 -6.55 5.64
C THR A 17 8.05 -5.11 5.84
N LYS A 18 6.74 -4.92 6.05
CA LYS A 18 6.16 -3.61 6.38
C LYS A 18 6.17 -3.47 7.90
N GLU A 19 6.82 -2.44 8.42
CA GLU A 19 6.74 -2.09 9.83
C GLU A 19 5.42 -1.38 10.10
N LEU A 20 4.43 -2.14 10.55
CA LEU A 20 3.13 -1.62 10.97
C LEU A 20 3.12 -1.44 12.49
N ARG A 21 2.47 -0.38 12.97
CA ARG A 21 2.29 -0.09 14.40
C ARG A 21 0.81 0.16 14.69
N ILE A 22 0.40 -0.14 15.92
CA ILE A 22 -0.94 0.17 16.41
C ILE A 22 -1.16 1.69 16.38
N GLY A 23 -2.35 2.13 15.97
CA GLY A 23 -2.72 3.54 15.83
C GLY A 23 -2.35 4.18 14.48
N GLN A 24 -1.60 3.50 13.61
CA GLN A 24 -1.31 4.03 12.27
C GLN A 24 -2.52 3.98 11.35
N LYS A 25 -2.65 4.99 10.49
CA LYS A 25 -3.59 4.99 9.36
C LYS A 25 -3.03 4.20 8.19
N VAL A 26 -3.86 3.39 7.57
CA VAL A 26 -3.47 2.53 6.46
C VAL A 26 -4.57 2.38 5.41
N LEU A 27 -4.16 2.18 4.17
CA LEU A 27 -5.03 1.83 3.05
C LEU A 27 -5.15 0.31 2.92
N LEU A 28 -6.36 -0.15 2.59
CA LEU A 28 -6.65 -1.56 2.35
C LEU A 28 -6.78 -1.87 0.86
N PHE A 29 -6.11 -2.91 0.38
CA PHE A 29 -6.26 -3.38 -0.99
C PHE A 29 -7.55 -4.19 -1.18
N GLN A 30 -8.45 -3.71 -2.04
CA GLN A 30 -9.66 -4.42 -2.46
C GLN A 30 -9.35 -5.39 -3.60
N SER A 31 -9.15 -6.67 -3.27
CA SER A 31 -8.94 -7.72 -4.27
C SER A 31 -10.24 -8.27 -4.86
N LYS A 32 -11.41 -7.93 -4.31
CA LYS A 32 -12.70 -8.45 -4.77
C LYS A 32 -12.97 -7.94 -6.18
N LEU A 33 -12.78 -8.83 -7.14
CA LEU A 33 -13.04 -8.62 -8.55
C LEU A 33 -14.55 -8.61 -8.76
N LYS A 34 -15.09 -7.45 -9.13
CA LYS A 34 -16.46 -7.39 -9.67
C LYS A 34 -16.36 -7.66 -11.17
N LEU A 35 -17.18 -8.56 -11.69
CA LEU A 35 -17.30 -8.77 -13.14
C LEU A 35 -17.81 -7.45 -13.72
N MET A 36 -16.93 -6.69 -14.38
CA MET A 36 -17.27 -5.43 -15.05
C MET A 36 -17.03 -5.64 -16.55
N PRO A 37 -17.82 -5.02 -17.44
CA PRO A 37 -17.68 -5.17 -18.90
C PRO A 37 -16.41 -4.51 -19.48
N GLY A 38 -15.40 -4.25 -18.65
CA GLY A 38 -14.15 -3.58 -19.01
C GLY A 38 -12.98 -4.06 -18.15
N LYS A 39 -11.84 -3.36 -18.23
CA LYS A 39 -10.62 -3.78 -17.53
C LYS A 39 -10.82 -3.82 -16.01
N LEU A 40 -10.32 -4.90 -15.43
CA LEU A 40 -10.31 -5.14 -14.00
C LEU A 40 -9.58 -4.02 -13.26
N LYS A 41 -10.25 -3.38 -12.29
CA LYS A 41 -9.65 -2.32 -11.47
C LYS A 41 -9.52 -2.80 -10.03
N SER A 42 -8.30 -3.09 -9.62
CA SER A 42 -7.97 -3.20 -8.19
C SER A 42 -7.93 -1.79 -7.58
N LYS A 43 -8.50 -1.63 -6.38
CA LYS A 43 -8.61 -0.33 -5.71
C LYS A 43 -8.03 -0.40 -4.30
N TRP A 44 -7.39 0.68 -3.88
CA TRP A 44 -7.08 0.92 -2.48
C TRP A 44 -8.26 1.67 -1.85
N ILE A 45 -8.79 1.13 -0.76
CA ILE A 45 -9.89 1.74 0.00
C ILE A 45 -9.27 2.43 1.20
N GLY A 46 -9.74 3.65 1.46
CA GLY A 46 -9.86 4.38 2.73
C GLY A 46 -8.71 4.33 3.75
N PRO A 47 -8.50 5.41 4.52
CA PRO A 47 -7.67 5.31 5.71
C PRO A 47 -8.43 4.55 6.81
N PHE A 48 -7.85 3.43 7.24
CA PHE A 48 -8.28 2.64 8.38
C PHE A 48 -7.24 2.76 9.49
N THR A 49 -7.66 2.66 10.75
CA THR A 49 -6.74 2.67 11.89
C THR A 49 -6.41 1.24 12.30
N ILE A 50 -5.13 0.95 12.53
CA ILE A 50 -4.69 -0.34 13.08
C ILE A 50 -5.04 -0.39 14.58
N VAL A 51 -5.87 -1.35 14.96
CA VAL A 51 -6.24 -1.60 16.37
C VAL A 51 -5.30 -2.61 17.01
N ALA A 52 -4.97 -3.68 16.29
CA ALA A 52 -4.12 -4.74 16.79
C ALA A 52 -3.32 -5.41 15.68
N LEU A 53 -2.17 -5.95 16.05
CA LEU A 53 -1.30 -6.75 15.19
C LEU A 53 -1.22 -8.16 15.76
N ARG A 54 -1.34 -9.17 14.89
CA ARG A 54 -1.23 -10.58 15.29
C ARG A 54 0.15 -11.12 14.93
N ALA A 55 0.62 -12.11 15.70
CA ALA A 55 1.91 -12.76 15.48
C ALA A 55 2.06 -13.40 14.08
N ASN A 56 0.94 -13.78 13.45
CA ASN A 56 0.90 -14.34 12.10
C ASN A 56 0.92 -13.29 10.97
N GLY A 57 1.15 -12.01 11.29
CA GLY A 57 1.16 -10.91 10.31
C GLY A 57 -0.23 -10.44 9.87
N ALA A 58 -1.30 -10.92 10.50
CA ALA A 58 -2.62 -10.36 10.31
C ALA A 58 -2.78 -9.04 11.09
N VAL A 59 -3.56 -8.14 10.52
CA VAL A 59 -3.78 -6.78 11.03
C VAL A 59 -5.26 -6.60 11.27
N GLU A 60 -5.62 -6.10 12.45
CA GLU A 60 -6.98 -5.75 12.78
C GLU A 60 -7.20 -4.26 12.49
N LEU A 61 -8.13 -3.97 11.59
CA LEU A 61 -8.43 -2.63 11.11
C LEU A 61 -9.80 -2.17 11.63
N ARG A 62 -9.89 -0.88 11.92
CA ARG A 62 -11.14 -0.19 12.25
C ARG A 62 -11.37 0.98 11.30
N GLY A 63 -12.63 1.15 10.89
CA GLY A 63 -13.07 2.30 10.10
C GLY A 63 -12.97 3.62 10.87
N SER A 64 -13.23 4.73 10.17
CA SER A 64 -13.22 6.06 10.78
C SER A 64 -14.37 6.25 11.78
N ASP A 65 -15.47 5.51 11.62
CA ASP A 65 -16.62 5.63 12.51
C ASP A 65 -16.37 4.87 13.83
N PRO A 66 -16.67 5.49 14.99
CA PRO A 66 -16.47 4.85 16.29
C PRO A 66 -17.36 3.62 16.48
N ASN A 67 -18.50 3.53 15.79
CA ASN A 67 -19.39 2.36 15.83
C ASN A 67 -19.02 1.28 14.78
N SER A 68 -17.94 1.48 14.00
CA SER A 68 -17.51 0.51 13.00
C SER A 68 -16.85 -0.69 13.68
N ASN A 69 -17.33 -1.89 13.34
CA ASN A 69 -16.70 -3.14 13.77
C ASN A 69 -15.28 -3.25 13.22
N SER A 70 -14.37 -3.77 14.05
CA SER A 70 -13.04 -4.14 13.59
C SER A 70 -13.11 -5.41 12.75
N PHE A 71 -12.17 -5.54 11.80
CA PHE A 71 -12.07 -6.72 10.97
C PHE A 71 -10.61 -7.09 10.72
N LEU A 72 -10.38 -8.40 10.55
CA LEU A 72 -9.05 -8.95 10.33
C LEU A 72 -8.69 -8.98 8.85
N VAL A 73 -7.50 -8.50 8.51
CA VAL A 73 -6.94 -8.59 7.15
C VAL A 73 -5.52 -9.13 7.18
N ASN A 74 -5.06 -9.65 6.04
CA ASN A 74 -3.65 -9.98 5.86
C ASN A 74 -2.84 -8.68 5.74
N GLY A 75 -1.78 -8.51 6.56
CA GLY A 75 -0.93 -7.32 6.56
C GLY A 75 -0.26 -7.03 5.20
N HIS A 76 -0.09 -8.05 4.35
CA HIS A 76 0.44 -7.84 2.99
C HIS A 76 -0.47 -6.94 2.14
N ARG A 77 -1.78 -6.96 2.41
CA ARG A 77 -2.81 -6.19 1.70
C ARG A 77 -3.00 -4.78 2.22
N VAL A 78 -2.16 -4.37 3.17
CA VAL A 78 -2.24 -3.07 3.83
C VAL A 78 -1.07 -2.19 3.37
N LYS A 79 -1.31 -0.90 3.16
CA LYS A 79 -0.27 0.07 2.81
C LYS A 79 -0.36 1.26 3.75
N LEU A 80 0.77 1.74 4.28
CA LEU A 80 0.79 2.93 5.13
C LEU A 80 0.16 4.12 4.41
N PHE A 81 -0.80 4.77 5.06
CA PHE A 81 -1.39 6.00 4.58
C PHE A 81 -0.47 7.15 4.99
N ARG A 82 0.10 7.86 4.01
CA ARG A 82 0.87 9.07 4.27
C ARG A 82 -0.09 10.24 4.11
N ASP A 83 -0.42 10.90 5.22
CA ASP A 83 -1.20 12.13 5.19
C ASP A 83 -0.39 13.18 4.42
N SER A 84 -0.99 13.82 3.42
CA SER A 84 -0.34 14.82 2.54
C SER A 84 0.15 16.06 3.29
N SER A 85 -0.10 16.18 4.59
CA SER A 85 0.38 17.26 5.45
C SER A 85 1.90 17.24 5.65
N GLU A 86 2.59 16.15 5.34
CA GLU A 86 4.06 16.05 5.33
C GLU A 86 4.66 16.17 3.91
N LEU A 87 3.88 16.51 2.88
CA LEU A 87 4.33 16.64 1.47
C LEU A 87 4.71 18.07 1.05
N CYS A 88 4.99 18.99 1.98
CA CYS A 88 5.59 20.28 1.66
C CYS A 88 7.12 20.20 1.51
N VAL A 89 7.62 19.26 0.69
CA VAL A 89 8.88 19.42 -0.06
C VAL A 89 8.69 18.71 -1.39
N VAL A 90 7.83 19.25 -2.25
CA VAL A 90 8.04 19.09 -3.68
C VAL A 90 9.26 19.95 -3.99
N GLU A 91 10.43 19.33 -4.16
CA GLU A 91 11.51 20.00 -4.88
C GLU A 91 10.96 20.36 -6.26
N GLU A 92 10.64 21.64 -6.44
CA GLU A 92 10.33 22.23 -7.72
C GLU A 92 11.61 22.17 -8.56
N ILE A 93 11.83 21.05 -9.24
CA ILE A 93 12.84 20.98 -10.28
C ILE A 93 12.30 21.80 -11.45
N SER A 94 12.73 23.06 -11.51
CA SER A 94 12.57 23.95 -12.66
C SER A 94 13.07 23.23 -13.92
N LEU A 95 12.13 22.73 -14.74
CA LEU A 95 12.42 22.20 -16.06
C LEU A 95 12.63 23.39 -17.01
N ARG A 96 13.86 23.88 -17.10
CA ARG A 96 14.24 24.87 -18.10
C ARG A 96 14.14 24.22 -19.49
N MET A 97 13.21 24.70 -20.32
CA MET A 97 13.11 24.30 -21.72
C MET A 97 14.45 24.54 -22.42
N PRO A 98 14.98 23.57 -23.20
CA PRO A 98 16.19 23.79 -23.97
C PRO A 98 15.90 24.85 -25.04
N ALA A 99 16.76 25.87 -25.11
CA ALA A 99 16.68 26.86 -26.16
C ALA A 99 16.88 26.16 -27.50
N LEU A 100 15.94 26.34 -28.43
CA LEU A 100 16.14 25.94 -29.82
C LEU A 100 17.35 26.71 -30.35
N SER A 101 18.43 25.99 -30.63
CA SER A 101 19.54 26.52 -31.41
C SER A 101 19.01 26.92 -32.78
N SER A 102 18.96 28.21 -33.05
CA SER A 102 18.63 28.77 -34.37
C SER A 102 19.63 28.25 -35.41
N LEU A 103 19.13 27.67 -36.50
CA LEU A 103 19.85 27.52 -37.76
C LEU A 103 19.97 28.89 -38.45
#